data_AF-W5MDE6-F1
#
_entry.id   AF-W5MDE6-F1
#
_cell.length_a   1.000
_cell.length_b   1.000
_cell.length_c   1.000
_cell.angle_alpha   90.00
_cell.angle_beta   90.00
_cell.angle_gamma   90.00
#
_symmetry.space_group_name_H-M   'P 1'
#
loop_
_entity.id
_entity.type
_entity.pdbx_description
1 polymer ?
#
loop_
_entity_poly.entity_id
_entity_poly.type
_entity_poly.pdbx_seq_one_letter_code
_entity_poly.pdbx_strand_id
1 'polypeptide(L)'
;QENMSATAKKEKFVAHNWKNVPGSELKKMSLLQKARYLAYEEPSKEVVNSVLISKQRLRGRAPVSRNPQKNPDPEAEEQQRKQDTVIGQLRAAEARNRVRSMRVRYQSMRAQEINHLISCQPTAQKAVRLELLLPAKLEKISPGNDAVDKLERKRIEEILEDERGLTINRT
;
A
#
# COMPACT_ATOMS: atom_id res chain seq x y z
N GLN A 1 -8.08 -29.57 -43.18
CA GLN A 1 -7.17 -30.12 -42.16
C GLN A 1 -5.85 -29.38 -42.31
N GLU A 2 -5.68 -28.26 -41.61
CA GLU A 2 -4.44 -27.49 -41.61
C GLU A 2 -3.79 -27.63 -40.23
N ASN A 3 -2.69 -28.38 -40.19
CA ASN A 3 -1.81 -28.47 -39.03
C ASN A 3 -1.10 -27.11 -38.84
N MET A 4 -1.71 -26.19 -38.08
CA MET A 4 -0.98 -25.03 -37.56
C MET A 4 -0.16 -25.42 -36.34
N SER A 5 0.84 -26.29 -36.53
CA SER A 5 1.99 -26.32 -35.62
C SER A 5 2.84 -25.09 -35.92
N ALA A 6 2.49 -23.96 -35.31
CA ALA A 6 3.41 -22.83 -35.20
C ALA A 6 4.62 -23.32 -34.41
N THR A 7 5.61 -23.87 -35.11
CA THR A 7 6.91 -24.24 -34.57
C THR A 7 7.58 -22.94 -34.17
N ALA A 8 7.40 -22.56 -32.90
CA ALA A 8 8.25 -21.58 -32.27
C ALA A 8 9.69 -21.96 -32.62
N LYS A 9 10.44 -21.04 -33.24
CA LYS A 9 11.84 -21.25 -33.60
C LYS A 9 12.53 -21.79 -32.36
N LYS A 10 12.90 -23.08 -32.37
CA LYS A 10 13.57 -23.70 -31.23
C LYS A 10 14.83 -22.88 -30.99
N GLU A 11 14.99 -22.40 -29.76
CA GLU A 11 16.18 -21.66 -29.37
C GLU A 11 17.41 -22.53 -29.66
N LYS A 12 18.53 -21.89 -30.03
CA LYS A 12 19.76 -22.60 -30.43
C LYS A 12 20.28 -23.53 -29.32
N PHE A 13 19.92 -23.26 -28.07
CA PHE A 13 20.23 -24.07 -26.91
C PHE A 13 18.97 -24.27 -26.07
N VAL A 14 18.68 -25.51 -25.71
CA VAL A 14 17.56 -25.88 -24.82
C VAL A 14 18.17 -26.63 -23.65
N ALA A 15 18.14 -26.02 -22.48
CA ALA A 15 18.60 -26.66 -21.25
C ALA A 15 17.66 -27.83 -20.92
N HIS A 16 18.24 -29.01 -20.69
CA HIS A 16 17.49 -30.22 -20.35
C HIS A 16 18.18 -30.97 -19.22
N ASN A 17 17.39 -31.70 -18.42
CA ASN A 17 17.93 -32.54 -17.36
C ASN A 17 18.55 -33.80 -17.96
N TRP A 18 19.80 -34.11 -17.62
CA TRP A 18 20.46 -35.33 -18.11
C TRP A 18 20.03 -36.61 -17.39
N LYS A 19 19.26 -36.50 -16.30
CA LYS A 19 18.75 -37.64 -15.53
C LYS A 19 17.23 -37.68 -15.64
N ASN A 20 16.70 -38.80 -16.12
CA ASN A 20 15.27 -39.04 -16.17
C ASN A 20 14.79 -39.55 -14.82
N VAL A 21 13.98 -38.76 -14.12
CA VAL A 21 13.42 -39.12 -12.82
C VAL A 21 12.02 -39.71 -13.03
N PRO A 22 11.74 -40.96 -12.60
CA PRO A 22 10.42 -41.54 -12.73
C PRO A 22 9.39 -40.77 -11.90
N GLY A 23 8.13 -40.78 -12.35
CA GLY A 23 7.03 -40.05 -11.69
C GLY A 23 6.81 -40.43 -10.21
N SER A 24 7.19 -41.64 -9.80
CA SER A 24 7.17 -42.10 -8.41
C SER A 24 8.21 -41.41 -7.53
N GLU A 25 9.36 -41.05 -8.07
CA GLU A 25 10.45 -40.35 -7.39
C GLU A 25 10.19 -38.83 -7.38
N LEU A 26 9.62 -38.28 -8.46
CA LEU A 26 9.13 -36.89 -8.50
C LEU A 26 8.07 -36.58 -7.44
N LYS A 27 7.28 -37.58 -7.03
CA LYS A 27 6.30 -37.44 -5.94
C LYS A 27 6.95 -37.41 -4.55
N LYS A 28 8.16 -37.98 -4.41
CA LYS A 28 8.92 -38.04 -3.14
C LYS A 28 9.81 -36.81 -2.94
N MET A 29 10.06 -36.02 -3.99
CA MET A 29 10.87 -34.81 -3.91
C MET A 29 10.16 -33.66 -3.17
N SER A 30 10.95 -32.80 -2.55
CA SER A 30 10.44 -31.52 -2.03
C SER A 30 9.91 -30.64 -3.16
N LEU A 31 8.96 -29.75 -2.83
CA LEU A 31 8.33 -28.84 -3.79
C LEU A 31 9.36 -28.02 -4.60
N LEU A 32 10.41 -27.54 -3.94
CA LEU A 32 11.47 -26.75 -4.58
C LEU A 32 12.31 -27.59 -5.55
N GLN A 33 12.68 -28.80 -5.17
CA GLN A 33 13.44 -29.72 -6.04
C GLN A 33 12.61 -30.12 -7.27
N LYS A 34 11.32 -30.43 -7.05
CA LYS A 34 10.38 -30.77 -8.12
C LYS A 34 10.19 -29.62 -9.10
N ALA A 35 10.06 -28.38 -8.61
CA ALA A 35 9.93 -27.19 -9.45
C ALA A 35 11.20 -26.96 -10.29
N ARG A 36 12.40 -27.10 -9.70
CA ARG A 36 13.67 -26.98 -10.43
C ARG A 36 13.82 -28.04 -11.52
N TYR A 37 13.41 -29.27 -11.25
CA TYR A 37 13.44 -30.34 -12.25
C TYR A 37 12.49 -30.04 -13.41
N LEU A 38 11.22 -29.73 -13.13
CA LEU A 38 10.21 -29.49 -14.16
C LEU A 38 10.46 -28.23 -15.01
N ALA A 39 11.30 -27.30 -14.56
CA ALA A 39 11.66 -26.11 -15.33
C ALA A 39 12.44 -26.42 -16.63
N TYR A 40 13.12 -27.57 -16.69
CA TYR A 40 13.93 -28.01 -17.84
C TYR A 40 13.34 -29.21 -18.58
N GLU A 41 12.14 -29.66 -18.19
CA GLU A 41 11.39 -30.67 -18.92
C GLU A 41 10.36 -30.03 -19.86
N GLU A 42 10.10 -30.68 -20.99
CA GLU A 42 9.05 -30.24 -21.89
C GLU A 42 7.67 -30.45 -21.23
N PRO A 43 6.79 -29.44 -21.25
CA PRO A 43 5.46 -29.57 -20.66
C PRO A 43 4.64 -30.63 -21.40
N SER A 44 3.75 -31.31 -20.66
CA SER A 44 2.86 -32.30 -21.25
C SER A 44 1.94 -31.69 -22.31
N LYS A 45 1.48 -32.50 -23.26
CA LYS A 45 0.59 -32.08 -24.35
C LYS A 45 -0.69 -31.39 -23.83
N GLU A 46 -1.22 -31.85 -22.69
CA GLU A 46 -2.38 -31.24 -22.03
C GLU A 46 -2.07 -29.82 -21.53
N VAL A 47 -0.89 -29.62 -20.93
CA VAL A 47 -0.45 -28.30 -20.46
C VAL A 47 -0.24 -27.37 -21.64
N VAL A 48 0.39 -27.83 -22.73
CA VAL A 48 0.55 -27.05 -23.96
C VAL A 48 -0.82 -26.64 -24.52
N ASN A 49 -1.78 -27.57 -24.60
CA ASN A 49 -3.13 -27.28 -25.09
C ASN A 49 -3.86 -26.26 -24.21
N SER A 50 -3.79 -26.39 -22.88
CA SER A 50 -4.41 -25.43 -21.96
C SER A 50 -3.80 -24.03 -22.04
N VAL A 51 -2.47 -23.94 -22.25
CA VAL A 51 -1.76 -22.68 -22.52
C VAL A 51 -2.23 -22.07 -23.83
N LEU A 52 -2.37 -22.86 -24.89
CA LEU A 52 -2.86 -22.39 -26.20
C LEU A 52 -4.29 -21.87 -26.12
N ILE A 53 -5.20 -22.61 -25.49
CA ILE A 53 -6.59 -22.18 -25.26
C ILE A 53 -6.63 -20.88 -24.46
N SER A 54 -5.78 -20.76 -23.43
CA SER A 54 -5.68 -19.55 -22.64
C SER A 54 -5.18 -18.36 -23.46
N LYS A 55 -4.15 -18.54 -24.28
CA LYS A 55 -3.66 -17.51 -25.21
C LYS A 55 -4.73 -17.11 -26.22
N GLN A 56 -5.51 -18.05 -26.75
CA GLN A 56 -6.60 -17.77 -27.67
C GLN A 56 -7.71 -16.94 -27.01
N ARG A 57 -8.13 -17.29 -25.79
CA ARG A 57 -9.09 -16.47 -25.02
C ARG A 57 -8.57 -15.05 -24.77
N LEU A 58 -7.29 -14.92 -24.41
CA LEU A 58 -6.67 -13.61 -24.18
C LEU A 58 -6.61 -12.80 -25.47
N ARG A 59 -6.32 -13.42 -26.62
CA ARG A 59 -6.38 -12.76 -27.93
C ARG A 59 -7.80 -12.34 -28.33
N GLY A 60 -8.81 -13.17 -28.01
CA GLY A 60 -10.21 -12.81 -28.25
C GLY A 60 -10.75 -11.71 -27.32
N ARG A 61 -10.16 -11.57 -26.12
CA ARG A 61 -10.49 -10.51 -25.14
C ARG A 61 -9.60 -9.28 -25.26
N ALA A 62 -8.47 -9.39 -25.95
CA ALA A 62 -7.68 -8.22 -26.32
C ALA A 62 -8.59 -7.31 -27.15
N PRO A 63 -8.63 -5.99 -26.87
CA PRO A 63 -9.45 -5.10 -27.66
C PRO A 63 -9.02 -5.25 -29.12
N VAL A 64 -9.97 -5.54 -30.01
CA VAL A 64 -9.79 -5.50 -31.47
C VAL A 64 -9.33 -4.10 -31.94
N SER A 65 -9.31 -3.12 -31.04
CA SER A 65 -8.80 -1.77 -31.25
C SER A 65 -7.29 -1.67 -31.01
N ARG A 66 -6.50 -2.13 -31.98
CA ARG A 66 -5.28 -1.42 -32.39
C ARG A 66 -5.17 -1.56 -33.89
N ASN A 67 -5.99 -0.81 -34.63
CA ASN A 67 -5.60 -0.40 -35.97
C ASN A 67 -4.32 0.42 -35.79
N PRO A 68 -3.15 -0.04 -36.27
CA PRO A 68 -1.90 0.72 -36.16
C PRO A 68 -1.92 2.02 -36.98
N GLN A 69 -2.99 2.27 -37.73
CA GLN A 69 -3.13 3.36 -38.68
C GLN A 69 -4.09 4.49 -38.25
N LYS A 70 -4.73 4.41 -37.08
CA LYS A 70 -5.44 5.58 -36.58
C LYS A 70 -4.39 6.49 -35.94
N ASN A 71 -3.85 7.42 -36.72
CA ASN A 71 -3.04 8.52 -36.18
C ASN A 71 -3.88 9.14 -35.05
N PRO A 72 -3.46 8.97 -33.79
CA PRO A 72 -4.21 9.53 -32.69
C PRO A 72 -4.12 11.04 -32.81
N ASP A 73 -5.25 11.71 -32.67
CA ASP A 73 -5.29 13.17 -32.67
C ASP A 73 -4.38 13.65 -31.52
N PRO A 74 -3.29 14.40 -31.80
CA PRO A 74 -2.30 14.74 -30.78
C PRO A 74 -2.92 15.51 -29.60
N GLU A 75 -3.98 16.28 -29.87
CA GLU A 75 -4.71 17.02 -28.85
C GLU A 75 -5.49 16.09 -27.91
N ALA A 76 -6.10 15.02 -28.45
CA ALA A 76 -6.82 14.02 -27.65
C ALA A 76 -5.87 13.21 -26.75
N GLU A 77 -4.66 12.90 -27.23
CA GLU A 77 -3.64 12.23 -26.40
C GLU A 77 -3.16 13.12 -25.26
N GLU A 78 -2.96 14.41 -25.51
CA GLU A 78 -2.54 15.34 -24.47
C GLU A 78 -3.62 15.51 -23.40
N GLN A 79 -4.89 15.62 -23.81
CA GLN A 79 -6.03 15.65 -22.89
C GLN A 79 -6.13 14.36 -22.07
N GLN A 80 -5.91 13.20 -22.68
CA GLN A 80 -5.93 11.92 -21.98
C GLN A 80 -4.79 11.80 -20.96
N ARG A 81 -3.58 12.27 -21.30
CA ARG A 81 -2.45 12.33 -20.35
C ARG A 81 -2.75 13.25 -19.17
N LYS A 82 -3.36 14.40 -19.41
CA LYS A 82 -3.79 15.33 -18.34
C LYS A 82 -4.83 14.66 -17.44
N GLN A 83 -5.82 13.98 -18.02
CA GLN A 83 -6.84 13.24 -17.28
C GLN A 83 -6.24 12.10 -16.46
N ASP A 84 -5.35 11.30 -17.03
CA ASP A 84 -4.67 10.19 -16.33
C ASP A 84 -3.81 10.71 -15.17
N THR A 85 -3.15 11.85 -15.35
CA THR A 85 -2.36 12.50 -14.29
C THR A 85 -3.26 12.91 -13.12
N VAL A 86 -4.39 13.56 -13.41
CA VAL A 86 -5.37 13.96 -12.39
C VAL A 86 -5.96 12.74 -11.69
N ILE A 87 -6.36 11.71 -12.43
CA ILE A 87 -6.87 10.46 -11.86
C ILE A 87 -5.82 9.81 -10.97
N GLY A 88 -4.55 9.78 -11.39
CA GLY A 88 -3.44 9.26 -10.60
C GLY A 88 -3.25 10.01 -9.28
N GLN A 89 -3.30 11.34 -9.33
CA GLN A 89 -3.21 12.19 -8.13
C GLN A 89 -4.40 11.97 -7.19
N LEU A 90 -5.63 11.92 -7.71
CA LEU A 90 -6.83 11.69 -6.93
C LEU A 90 -6.82 10.31 -6.26
N ARG A 91 -6.45 9.25 -7.00
CA ARG A 91 -6.31 7.90 -6.44
C ARG A 91 -5.24 7.83 -5.36
N ALA A 92 -4.12 8.52 -5.55
CA ALA A 92 -3.06 8.59 -4.54
C ALA A 92 -3.54 9.33 -3.28
N ALA A 93 -4.28 10.43 -3.44
CA ALA A 93 -4.88 11.17 -2.33
C ALA A 93 -5.90 10.31 -1.56
N GLU A 94 -6.77 9.59 -2.28
CA GLU A 94 -7.74 8.68 -1.69
C GLU A 94 -7.06 7.55 -0.90
N ALA A 95 -6.04 6.91 -1.47
CA ALA A 95 -5.30 5.84 -0.81
C ALA A 95 -4.64 6.33 0.50
N ARG A 96 -4.02 7.51 0.47
CA ARG A 96 -3.46 8.14 1.69
C ARG A 96 -4.55 8.43 2.71
N ASN A 97 -5.69 8.96 2.27
CA ASN A 97 -6.81 9.24 3.17
C ASN A 97 -7.36 7.96 3.81
N ARG A 98 -7.49 6.87 3.04
CA ARG A 98 -7.91 5.56 3.55
C ARG A 98 -6.95 5.03 4.63
N VAL A 99 -5.64 5.12 4.40
CA VAL A 99 -4.61 4.72 5.39
C VAL A 99 -4.69 5.59 6.64
N ARG A 100 -4.86 6.91 6.48
CA ARG A 100 -5.04 7.84 7.59
C ARG A 100 -6.28 7.49 8.41
N SER A 101 -7.44 7.32 7.78
CA SER A 101 -8.69 6.97 8.44
C SER A 101 -8.59 5.63 9.17
N MET A 102 -7.94 4.62 8.55
CA MET A 102 -7.66 3.35 9.23
C MET A 102 -6.78 3.53 10.46
N ARG A 103 -5.72 4.34 10.38
CA ARG A 103 -4.82 4.60 11.51
C ARG A 103 -5.56 5.29 12.66
N VAL A 104 -6.35 6.34 12.35
CA VAL A 104 -7.14 7.06 13.35
C VAL A 104 -8.15 6.13 14.01
N ARG A 105 -8.87 5.32 13.21
CA ARG A 105 -9.83 4.35 13.74
C ARG A 105 -9.15 3.31 14.63
N TYR A 106 -8.00 2.76 14.20
CA TYR A 106 -7.22 1.81 15.00
C TYR A 106 -6.80 2.42 16.33
N GLN A 107 -6.25 3.64 16.32
CA GLN A 107 -5.84 4.34 17.54
C GLN A 107 -7.03 4.56 18.48
N SER A 108 -8.19 4.97 17.93
CA SER A 108 -9.42 5.15 18.71
C SER A 108 -9.91 3.84 19.32
N MET A 109 -10.00 2.76 18.55
CA MET A 109 -10.45 1.46 19.04
C MET A 109 -9.48 0.88 20.08
N ARG A 110 -8.18 0.95 19.83
CA ARG A 110 -7.14 0.51 20.78
C ARG A 110 -7.24 1.27 22.10
N ALA A 111 -7.48 2.59 22.05
CA ALA A 111 -7.66 3.39 23.26
C ALA A 111 -8.92 2.99 24.02
N GLN A 112 -10.05 2.77 23.33
CA GLN A 112 -11.30 2.31 23.94
C GLN A 112 -11.15 0.93 24.59
N GLU A 113 -10.49 0.00 23.92
CA GLU A 113 -10.23 -1.34 24.42
C GLU A 113 -9.36 -1.33 25.69
N ILE A 114 -8.25 -0.58 25.68
CA ILE A 114 -7.39 -0.45 26.86
C ILE A 114 -8.14 0.23 28.01
N ASN A 115 -8.93 1.28 27.74
CA ASN A 115 -9.75 1.93 28.76
C ASN A 115 -10.78 0.96 29.38
N HIS A 116 -11.38 0.10 28.56
CA HIS A 116 -12.26 -0.94 29.07
C HIS A 116 -11.49 -1.93 29.97
N LEU A 117 -10.32 -2.40 29.53
CA LEU A 117 -9.47 -3.28 30.35
C LEU A 117 -9.07 -2.63 31.68
N ILE A 118 -8.72 -1.34 31.68
CA ILE A 118 -8.42 -0.54 32.87
C ILE A 118 -9.62 -0.56 33.84
N SER A 119 -10.84 -0.33 33.33
CA SER A 119 -12.07 -0.32 34.15
C SER A 119 -12.38 -1.65 34.82
N CYS A 120 -11.92 -2.76 34.24
CA CYS A 120 -12.11 -4.11 34.76
C CYS A 120 -10.98 -4.57 35.70
N GLN A 121 -9.94 -3.75 35.95
CA GLN A 121 -8.84 -4.18 36.80
C GLN A 121 -9.23 -4.18 38.28
N PRO A 122 -8.84 -5.23 39.04
CA PRO A 122 -9.17 -5.34 40.46
C PRO A 122 -8.34 -4.42 41.36
N THR A 123 -7.20 -3.89 40.87
CA THR A 123 -6.32 -3.02 41.66
C THR A 123 -5.87 -1.80 40.85
N ALA A 124 -5.75 -0.66 41.53
CA ALA A 124 -5.27 0.58 40.94
C ALA A 124 -3.88 0.42 40.29
N GLN A 125 -2.98 -0.34 40.92
CA GLN A 125 -1.64 -0.57 40.37
C GLN A 125 -1.67 -1.31 39.01
N LYS A 126 -2.62 -2.24 38.80
CA LYS A 126 -2.78 -2.92 37.51
C LYS A 126 -3.39 -1.98 36.47
N ALA A 127 -4.38 -1.17 36.86
CA ALA A 127 -4.98 -0.14 36.03
C ALA A 127 -3.92 0.85 35.50
N VAL A 128 -3.07 1.39 36.39
CA VAL A 128 -2.00 2.32 36.03
C VAL A 128 -0.98 1.68 35.07
N ARG A 129 -0.62 0.40 35.26
CA ARG A 129 0.27 -0.29 34.32
C ARG A 129 -0.31 -0.39 32.90
N LEU A 130 -1.62 -0.61 32.79
CA LEU A 130 -2.31 -0.65 31.49
C LEU A 130 -2.43 0.73 30.85
N GLU A 131 -2.58 1.78 31.67
CA GLU A 131 -2.61 3.17 31.19
C GLU A 131 -1.32 3.54 30.44
N LEU A 132 -0.15 3.01 30.87
CA LEU A 132 1.13 3.21 30.18
C LEU A 132 1.16 2.66 28.74
N LEU A 133 0.22 1.78 28.36
CA LEU A 133 0.12 1.26 26.99
C LEU A 133 -0.63 2.22 26.04
N LEU A 134 -1.32 3.21 26.59
CA LEU A 134 -1.97 4.27 25.83
C LEU A 134 -0.91 5.26 25.33
N PRO A 135 -1.08 5.82 24.12
CA PRO A 135 -0.24 6.92 23.69
C PRO A 135 -0.39 8.09 24.67
N ALA A 136 0.73 8.71 25.05
CA ALA A 136 0.73 9.91 25.88
C ALA A 136 -0.15 10.97 25.21
N LYS A 137 -1.22 11.39 25.90
CA LYS A 137 -2.02 12.54 25.48
C LYS A 137 -1.13 13.75 25.68
N LEU A 138 -0.49 14.23 24.62
CA LEU A 138 0.03 15.58 24.60
C LEU A 138 -1.19 16.48 24.71
N GLU A 139 -1.44 16.98 25.92
CA GLU A 139 -2.34 18.11 26.08
C GLU A 139 -1.85 19.17 25.10
N LYS A 140 -2.75 19.61 24.23
CA LYS A 140 -2.45 20.75 23.37
C LYS A 140 -2.31 21.93 24.32
N ILE A 141 -1.09 22.21 24.74
CA ILE A 141 -0.73 23.50 25.31
C ILE A 141 -1.03 24.47 24.17
N SER A 142 -2.23 25.05 24.23
CA SER A 142 -2.66 26.00 23.22
C SER A 142 -1.65 27.14 23.27
N PRO A 143 -1.05 27.56 22.14
CA PRO A 143 -0.27 28.78 22.10
C PRO A 143 -1.25 29.95 22.34
N GLY A 144 -1.48 30.27 23.61
CA GLY A 144 -2.62 31.08 24.04
C GLY A 144 -3.17 30.72 25.42
N ASN A 145 -2.73 29.62 26.05
CA ASN A 145 -2.86 29.43 27.50
C ASN A 145 -1.85 30.32 28.22
N ASP A 146 -1.98 31.61 27.99
CA ASP A 146 -1.40 32.62 28.83
C ASP A 146 -2.09 32.52 30.19
N ALA A 147 -1.33 32.13 31.22
CA ALA A 147 -1.86 31.96 32.56
C ALA A 147 -2.21 33.30 33.24
N VAL A 148 -1.95 34.42 32.56
CA VAL A 148 -2.07 35.77 33.09
C VAL A 148 -3.25 36.46 32.42
N ASP A 149 -4.24 36.88 33.21
CA ASP A 149 -5.38 37.65 32.73
C ASP A 149 -4.96 39.07 32.29
N LYS A 150 -5.77 39.74 31.46
CA LYS A 150 -5.47 41.08 30.92
C LYS A 150 -5.19 42.12 32.01
N LEU A 151 -5.90 42.04 33.14
CA LEU A 151 -5.70 42.94 34.27
C LEU A 151 -4.40 42.66 35.01
N GLU A 152 -4.08 41.38 35.21
CA GLU A 152 -2.81 40.95 35.82
C GLU A 152 -1.64 41.32 34.93
N ARG A 153 -1.78 41.18 33.61
CA ARG A 153 -0.80 41.58 32.61
C ARG A 153 -0.54 43.08 32.64
N LYS A 154 -1.60 43.90 32.66
CA LYS A 154 -1.46 45.35 32.81
C LYS A 154 -0.74 45.74 34.10
N ARG A 155 -1.04 45.04 35.20
CA ARG A 155 -0.37 45.27 36.48
C ARG A 155 1.10 44.87 36.45
N ILE A 156 1.43 43.77 35.80
CA ILE A 156 2.82 43.33 35.60
C ILE A 156 3.57 44.34 34.72
N GLU A 157 2.96 44.85 33.65
CA GLU A 157 3.53 45.87 32.78
C GLU A 157 3.82 47.17 33.53
N GLU A 158 2.89 47.60 34.40
CA GLU A 158 3.08 48.76 35.27
C GLU A 158 4.23 48.55 36.27
N ILE A 159 4.37 47.35 36.83
CA ILE A 159 5.49 47.00 37.73
C ILE A 159 6.82 46.93 36.99
N LEU A 160 6.81 46.45 35.74
CA LEU A 160 8.01 46.29 34.92
C LEU A 160 8.42 47.57 34.18
N GLU A 161 7.63 48.65 34.29
CA GLU A 161 7.85 49.91 33.58
C GLU A 161 8.03 49.72 32.05
N ASP A 162 7.41 48.68 31.46
CA ASP A 162 7.52 48.38 30.03
C ASP A 162 6.55 49.27 29.23
N GLU A 163 6.79 50.59 29.24
CA GLU A 163 5.97 51.58 28.53
C GLU A 163 5.97 51.37 27.00
N ARG A 164 6.94 50.61 26.48
CA ARG A 164 7.17 50.42 25.04
C ARG A 164 6.63 49.08 24.52
N GLY A 165 6.07 48.23 25.38
CA GLY A 165 5.49 46.93 25.01
C GLY A 165 6.50 45.98 24.35
N LEU A 166 7.79 46.10 24.69
CA LEU A 166 8.87 45.35 24.04
C LEU A 166 8.83 43.85 24.39
N THR A 167 8.21 43.49 25.52
CA THR A 167 8.05 42.11 25.96
C THR A 167 6.91 41.36 25.25
N ILE A 168 6.07 42.06 24.47
CA ILE A 168 4.81 41.53 23.90
C ILE A 168 4.86 41.32 22.39
N ASN A 169 5.78 41.97 21.66
CA ASN A 169 5.92 41.78 20.21
C ASN A 169 6.59 40.44 19.89
N ARG A 170 5.78 39.38 19.85
CA ARG A 170 6.15 38.09 19.27
C ARG A 170 5.46 37.97 17.90
N THR A 171 6.15 38.39 16.84
CA THR A 171 5.89 37.87 15.48
C THR A 171 6.03 36.36 15.45
#